data_AF-J0YQM1-F1
#
_entry.id   AF-J0YQM1-F1
#
_cell.length_a   1.000
_cell.length_b   1.000
_cell.length_c   1.000
_cell.angle_alpha   90.00
_cell.angle_beta   90.00
_cell.angle_gamma   90.00
#
_symmetry.space_group_name_H-M   'P 1'
#
loop_
_entity.id
_entity.type
_entity.pdbx_description
1 polymer ?
#
loop_
_entity_poly.entity_id
_entity_poly.type
_entity_poly.pdbx_seq_one_letter_code
_entity_poly.pdbx_strand_id
1 'polypeptide(L)' 'MQKKFALTNETRVFGNHTLYRIQALKDFADIKAGTLGGFIEKEDNLSHKTINNRFYQT' A
#
# COMPACT_ATOMS: atom_id res chain seq x y z
N MET A 1 -1.86 1.25 -17.06
CA MET A 1 -2.41 0.89 -15.72
C MET A 1 -2.56 2.17 -14.91
N GLN A 2 -3.72 2.44 -14.33
CA GLN A 2 -3.89 3.61 -13.45
C GLN A 2 -3.39 3.28 -12.04
N LYS A 3 -2.32 3.95 -11.57
CA LYS A 3 -1.86 3.81 -10.17
C LYS A 3 -2.99 4.26 -9.23
N LYS A 4 -3.38 3.39 -8.28
CA LYS A 4 -4.38 3.69 -7.25
C LYS A 4 -3.74 4.18 -5.95
N PHE A 5 -2.47 3.83 -5.74
CA PHE A 5 -1.70 4.11 -4.54
C PHE A 5 -0.29 4.57 -4.91
N ALA A 6 0.36 5.28 -3.99
CA ALA A 6 1.78 5.60 -4.02
C ALA A 6 2.43 5.20 -2.68
N LEU A 7 3.73 4.90 -2.71
CA LEU A 7 4.53 4.79 -1.50
C LEU A 7 4.81 6.18 -0.94
N THR A 8 4.77 6.32 0.38
CA THR A 8 5.19 7.54 1.07
C THR A 8 6.62 7.38 1.58
N ASN A 9 7.18 8.46 2.12
CA ASN A 9 8.49 8.45 2.78
C ASN A 9 8.47 7.82 4.17
N GLU A 10 7.28 7.44 4.67
CA GLU A 10 7.14 6.78 5.95
C GLU A 10 7.54 5.31 5.81
N THR A 11 8.62 4.94 6.49
CA THR A 11 9.19 3.59 6.43
C THR A 11 9.13 2.89 7.77
N ARG A 12 9.02 1.57 7.73
CA ARG A 12 9.05 0.71 8.91
C ARG A 12 9.94 -0.49 8.63
N VAL A 13 10.90 -0.75 9.50
CA VAL A 13 11.74 -1.95 9.43
C VAL A 13 11.03 -3.08 10.18
N PHE A 14 10.86 -4.23 9.53
CA PHE A 14 10.31 -5.44 10.12
C PHE A 14 11.26 -6.61 9.82
N GLY A 15 12.02 -7.04 10.83
CA GLY A 15 13.13 -7.99 10.63
C GLY A 15 14.19 -7.40 9.71
N ASN A 16 14.47 -8.08 8.59
CA ASN A 16 15.43 -7.63 7.57
C ASN A 16 14.77 -6.90 6.39
N HIS A 17 13.49 -6.56 6.51
CA HIS A 17 12.70 -5.94 5.44
C HIS A 17 12.37 -4.48 5.76
N THR A 18 12.50 -3.61 4.78
CA THR A 18 12.04 -2.22 4.84
C THR A 18 10.69 -2.12 4.16
N LEU A 19 9.67 -1.71 4.90
CA LEU A 19 8.33 -1.50 4.41
C LEU A 19 8.05 0.00 4.26
N TYR A 20 7.22 0.35 3.28
CA TYR A 20 6.82 1.71 2.94
C TYR A 20 5.31 1.83 3.12
N ARG A 21 4.85 2.89 3.80
CA ARG A 21 3.42 3.17 3.94
C ARG A 21 2.84 3.52 2.57
N ILE A 22 1.63 3.04 2.28
CA ILE A 22 0.92 3.41 1.06
C ILE A 22 -0.05 4.55 1.32
N GLN A 23 -0.24 5.41 0.33
CA GLN A 23 -1.23 6.47 0.31
C GLN A 23 -2.12 6.35 -0.93
N ALA A 24 -3.43 6.51 -0.75
CA ALA A 24 -4.38 6.54 -1.86
C ALA A 24 -4.16 7.79 -2.72
N LEU A 25 -4.06 7.60 -4.04
CA LEU A 25 -3.89 8.72 -5.00
C LEU A 25 -5.22 9.28 -5.50
N LYS A 26 -6.30 8.52 -5.35
CA LYS A 26 -7.65 8.87 -5.80
C LYS A 26 -8.67 8.17 -4.92
N ASP A 27 -9.90 8.64 -5.00
CA ASP A 27 -11.02 7.98 -4.35
C ASP A 27 -11.32 6.65 -5.05
N PHE A 28 -11.54 5.59 -4.27
CA PHE A 28 -12.05 4.31 -4.77
C PHE A 28 -12.71 3.53 -3.62
N ALA A 29 -13.82 2.84 -3.91
CA ALA A 29 -14.66 2.22 -2.88
C ALA A 29 -14.95 3.24 -1.75
N ASP A 30 -14.64 2.90 -0.50
CA ASP A 30 -14.83 3.77 0.67
C ASP A 30 -13.56 4.53 1.08
N ILE A 31 -12.49 4.46 0.27
CA ILE A 31 -11.21 5.11 0.55
C ILE A 31 -11.11 6.42 -0.22
N LYS A 32 -10.83 7.52 0.49
CA LYS A 32 -10.57 8.84 -0.11
C LYS A 32 -9.11 9.02 -0.51
N ALA A 33 -8.85 9.84 -1.51
CA ALA A 33 -7.52 10.32 -1.88
C ALA A 33 -6.82 10.94 -0.66
N GLY A 34 -5.53 10.64 -0.51
CA GLY A 34 -4.75 11.05 0.66
C GLY A 34 -4.85 10.12 1.87
N THR A 35 -5.78 9.16 1.87
CA THR A 35 -5.90 8.19 2.97
C THR A 35 -4.65 7.29 3.03
N LEU A 36 -4.07 7.18 4.23
CA LEU A 36 -2.94 6.28 4.50
C LEU A 36 -3.43 4.84 4.72
N GLY A 37 -2.89 3.90 3.96
CA GLY A 37 -3.17 2.45 4.05
C GLY A 37 -2.00 1.67 4.64
N GLY A 38 -1.94 0.34 4.48
CA GLY A 38 -0.89 -0.51 5.08
C GLY A 38 0.57 -0.23 4.65
N PHE A 39 1.49 -1.02 5.17
CA PHE A 39 2.91 -0.99 4.79
C PHE A 39 3.22 -2.13 3.81
N ILE A 40 3.98 -1.85 2.75
CA ILE A 40 4.41 -2.86 1.77
C ILE A 40 5.91 -2.73 1.49
N GLU A 41 6.57 -3.83 1.17
CA GLU A 41 8.01 -3.83 0.88
C GLU A 41 8.35 -3.25 -0.50
N LYS A 42 7.53 -3.53 -1.51
CA LYS A 42 7.75 -3.14 -2.91
C LYS A 42 6.44 -2.91 -3.65
N GLU A 43 6.43 -2.00 -4.64
CA GLU A 43 5.25 -1.72 -5.47
C GLU A 43 4.71 -2.99 -6.16
N ASP A 44 5.56 -3.97 -6.49
CA ASP A 44 5.14 -5.24 -7.09
C ASP A 44 4.29 -6.14 -6.17
N ASN A 45 4.31 -5.91 -4.84
CA ASN A 45 3.42 -6.62 -3.91
C ASN A 45 1.96 -6.11 -3.98
N LEU A 46 1.72 -4.95 -4.61
CA LEU A 46 0.39 -4.52 -5.00
C LEU A 46 0.02 -5.21 -6.32
N SER A 47 -0.30 -6.51 -6.27
CA SER A 47 -0.79 -7.19 -7.47
C SER A 47 -2.05 -6.48 -7.97
N HIS A 48 -1.95 -5.86 -9.15
CA HIS A 48 -3.06 -5.15 -9.81
C HIS A 48 -4.14 -6.12 -10.36
N LYS A 49 -3.97 -7.42 -10.11
CA LYS A 49 -4.79 -8.53 -10.57
C LYS A 49 -5.25 -9.28 -9.32
N THR A 50 -6.45 -8.94 -8.86
CA THR A 50 -7.17 -9.64 -7.78
C THR A 50 -6.49 -9.60 -6.41
N ILE A 51 -6.98 -8.69 -5.58
CA ILE A 51 -6.81 -8.60 -4.13
C ILE A 51 -6.75 -9.98 -3.43
N ASN A 52 -5.55 -10.43 -3.11
CA ASN A 52 -5.29 -11.48 -2.11
C ASN A 52 -4.03 -11.14 -1.32
N ASN A 53 -3.83 -9.85 -0.99
CA ASN A 53 -2.71 -9.46 -0.14
C ASN A 53 -3.10 -9.69 1.32
N ARG A 54 -2.67 -10.83 1.85
CA ARG A 54 -2.90 -11.38 3.20
C ARG A 54 -2.21 -10.56 4.32
N PHE A 55 -2.07 -9.24 4.14
CA PHE A 55 -1.30 -8.35 5.03
C PHE A 55 -2.17 -7.33 5.77
N TYR A 56 -3.50 -7.38 5.64
CA TYR A 56 -4.42 -6.64 6.51
C TYR A 56 -4.76 -7.46 7.74
N GLN A 57 -3.81 -7.61 8.68
CA GLN A 57 -4.11 -8.03 10.05
C GLN A 57 -2.94 -7.63 10.96
N THR A 58 -3.12 -6.51 11.66
CA THR A 58 -3.22 -6.41 13.13
C THR A 58 -3.95 -5.12 13.45
#